data_AF-A0A392NWA6-F1
#
_entry.id   AF-A0A392NWA6-F1
#
_cell.length_a   1.000
_cell.length_b   1.000
_cell.length_c   1.000
_cell.angle_alpha   90.00
_cell.angle_beta   90.00
_cell.angle_gamma   90.00
#
_symmetry.space_group_name_H-M   'P 1'
#
loop_
_entity.id
_entity.type
_entity.pdbx_description
1 polymer ?
#
loop_
_entity_poly.entity_id
_entity_poly.type
_entity_poly.pdbx_seq_one_letter_code
_entity_poly.pdbx_strand_id
1 'polypeptide(L)'
;MIDNPKWNENFHIYSAHSISSIIFTVKQDKPIGATLIGRAYVPVEQVIKGNIVNTWIQILDVEHRPIQGGSKIHVQIQFSHVKNDPNWSQGLKSPQFQGVPHTFFKQSNGCQITLYQDAHVIDGSIPYIPLDGVERYVPGKCWEDIYSAINDAKHFICITGWSVYTEITLIRDLNKSTRTSITLGELLKKKANEGVNVLMLVWDDRTSVPDFKKDGLMETHDQEIGEYFRNTNVHCVLCPRNPGHGRSIVQGFEISTMFTHHQKTIIVDSRIVGSGQWNKRTITSFVGGIDLCDGRYDTMEHPL
;
A
#
# COMPACT_ATOMS: atom_id res chain seq x y z
N MET A 1 -30.06 26.23 -1.17
CA MET A 1 -29.65 24.97 -1.83
C MET A 1 -29.06 25.35 -3.17
N ILE A 2 -28.08 24.60 -3.69
CA ILE A 2 -27.66 24.78 -5.09
C ILE A 2 -28.77 24.15 -5.93
N ASP A 3 -29.52 24.97 -6.65
CA ASP A 3 -30.52 24.51 -7.59
C ASP A 3 -29.78 23.99 -8.83
N ASN A 4 -29.69 22.66 -9.00
CA ASN A 4 -28.96 21.95 -10.06
C ASN A 4 -27.43 21.80 -9.87
N PRO A 5 -26.97 21.01 -8.87
CA PRO A 5 -25.56 20.67 -8.73
C PRO A 5 -25.06 19.88 -9.95
N LYS A 6 -23.87 20.22 -10.44
CA LYS A 6 -23.21 19.53 -11.56
C LYS A 6 -21.89 18.94 -11.09
N TRP A 7 -21.82 17.61 -11.00
CA TRP A 7 -20.59 16.89 -10.67
C TRP A 7 -19.70 16.71 -11.90
N ASN A 8 -20.27 16.34 -13.04
CA ASN A 8 -19.53 15.99 -14.26
C ASN A 8 -18.39 14.97 -14.01
N GLU A 9 -18.66 14.00 -13.14
CA GLU A 9 -17.70 12.96 -12.75
C GLU A 9 -17.85 11.72 -13.62
N ASN A 10 -16.71 11.10 -13.94
CA ASN A 10 -16.65 9.84 -14.67
C ASN A 10 -16.08 8.76 -13.76
N PHE A 11 -16.69 7.58 -13.78
CA PHE A 11 -16.29 6.46 -12.94
C PHE A 11 -16.00 5.23 -13.80
N HIS A 12 -14.93 4.52 -13.44
CA HIS A 12 -14.67 3.17 -13.93
C HIS A 12 -14.84 2.20 -12.76
N ILE A 13 -15.96 1.47 -12.75
CA ILE A 13 -16.37 0.66 -11.60
C ILE A 13 -16.22 -0.82 -11.96
N TYR A 14 -15.32 -1.51 -11.26
CA TYR A 14 -15.22 -2.96 -11.32
C TYR A 14 -16.38 -3.59 -10.56
N SER A 15 -17.08 -4.53 -11.20
CA SER A 15 -18.31 -5.12 -10.67
C SER A 15 -18.30 -6.65 -10.71
N ALA A 16 -18.78 -7.26 -9.63
CA ALA A 16 -18.97 -8.70 -9.48
C ALA A 16 -20.22 -8.97 -8.63
N HIS A 17 -21.33 -8.28 -8.95
CA HIS A 17 -22.53 -8.23 -8.13
C HIS A 17 -23.73 -8.85 -8.83
N SER A 18 -24.62 -9.49 -8.07
CA SER A 18 -25.96 -9.87 -8.51
C SER A 18 -26.94 -8.81 -8.04
N ILE A 19 -27.46 -7.99 -8.97
CA ILE A 19 -28.35 -6.86 -8.69
C ILE A 19 -29.45 -6.75 -9.75
N SER A 20 -30.58 -6.16 -9.37
CA SER A 20 -31.68 -5.83 -10.29
C SER A 20 -31.68 -4.37 -10.75
N SER A 21 -30.97 -3.48 -10.06
CA SER A 21 -30.92 -2.06 -10.42
C SER A 21 -29.61 -1.41 -9.97
N ILE A 22 -29.13 -0.46 -10.78
CA ILE A 22 -28.09 0.50 -10.41
C ILE A 22 -28.78 1.69 -9.74
N ILE A 23 -28.39 1.99 -8.50
CA ILE A 23 -29.06 2.97 -7.65
C ILE A 23 -28.16 4.18 -7.44
N PHE A 24 -28.63 5.36 -7.87
CA PHE A 24 -27.99 6.64 -7.60
C PHE A 24 -28.66 7.26 -6.39
N THR A 25 -27.91 7.46 -5.31
CA THR A 25 -28.43 8.08 -4.08
C THR A 25 -27.89 9.49 -3.96
N VAL A 26 -28.77 10.48 -3.99
CA VAL A 26 -28.39 11.88 -3.78
C VAL A 26 -28.51 12.20 -2.29
N LYS A 27 -27.42 12.69 -1.70
CA LYS A 27 -27.37 13.11 -0.31
C LYS A 27 -26.82 14.53 -0.21
N GLN A 28 -27.30 15.25 0.79
CA GLN A 28 -26.67 16.48 1.24
C GLN A 28 -25.79 16.16 2.45
N ASP A 29 -24.49 16.34 2.30
CA ASP A 29 -23.59 16.21 3.43
C ASP A 29 -23.72 17.42 4.36
N LYS A 30 -23.91 17.18 5.65
CA LYS A 30 -24.01 18.22 6.69
C LYS A 30 -23.01 17.90 7.79
N PRO A 31 -22.51 18.92 8.53
CA PRO A 31 -21.55 18.69 9.62
C PRO A 31 -22.03 17.66 10.66
N ILE A 32 -23.35 17.54 10.85
CA ILE A 32 -23.98 16.53 11.71
C ILE A 32 -24.85 15.63 10.83
N GLY A 33 -24.19 14.72 10.10
CA GLY A 33 -24.83 13.62 9.37
C GLY A 33 -25.39 13.98 7.99
N ALA A 34 -25.14 13.10 7.01
CA ALA A 34 -25.68 13.27 5.67
C ALA A 34 -27.20 13.09 5.65
N THR A 35 -27.92 14.06 5.08
CA THR A 35 -29.37 13.97 4.85
C THR A 35 -29.64 13.35 3.48
N LEU A 36 -30.49 12.34 3.41
CA LEU A 36 -30.96 11.76 2.14
C LEU A 36 -31.87 12.76 1.40
N ILE A 37 -31.59 13.03 0.13
CA ILE A 37 -32.49 13.78 -0.76
C ILE A 37 -33.42 12.82 -1.50
N GLY A 38 -32.87 11.74 -2.07
CA GLY A 38 -33.66 10.72 -2.76
C GLY A 38 -32.81 9.74 -3.57
N ARG A 39 -33.47 8.85 -4.29
CA ARG A 39 -32.82 7.79 -5.08
C ARG A 39 -33.37 7.70 -6.50
N ALA A 40 -32.51 7.42 -7.46
CA ALA A 40 -32.88 7.11 -8.84
C ALA A 40 -32.41 5.69 -9.21
N TYR A 41 -33.18 4.99 -10.03
CA TYR A 41 -33.00 3.56 -10.30
C TYR A 41 -32.88 3.32 -11.81
N VAL A 42 -31.81 2.64 -12.24
CA VAL A 42 -31.67 2.11 -13.60
C VAL A 42 -31.77 0.59 -13.54
N PRO A 43 -32.82 -0.02 -14.12
CA PRO A 43 -32.92 -1.47 -14.22
C PRO A 43 -31.72 -2.05 -14.99
N VAL A 44 -31.16 -3.13 -14.47
CA VAL A 44 -29.94 -3.75 -15.03
C VAL A 44 -30.17 -4.25 -16.46
N GLU A 45 -31.40 -4.64 -16.79
CA GLU A 45 -31.81 -5.09 -18.11
C GLU A 45 -31.53 -4.06 -19.21
N GLN A 46 -31.48 -2.77 -18.86
CA GLN A 46 -31.16 -1.69 -19.82
C GLN A 46 -29.67 -1.63 -20.17
N VAL A 47 -28.79 -2.02 -19.25
CA VAL A 47 -27.32 -1.89 -19.41
C VAL A 47 -26.63 -3.22 -19.68
N ILE A 48 -27.19 -4.34 -19.23
CA ILE A 48 -26.51 -5.66 -19.20
C ILE A 48 -26.07 -6.15 -20.59
N LYS A 49 -26.74 -5.69 -21.65
CA LYS A 49 -26.41 -6.01 -23.05
C LYS A 49 -25.23 -5.19 -23.61
N GLY A 50 -24.68 -4.26 -22.83
CA GLY A 50 -23.54 -3.41 -23.20
C GLY A 50 -23.88 -2.11 -23.93
N ASN A 51 -25.17 -1.80 -24.07
CA ASN A 51 -25.64 -0.55 -24.66
C ASN A 51 -25.30 0.65 -23.75
N ILE A 52 -25.05 1.81 -24.37
CA ILE A 52 -24.92 3.07 -23.65
C ILE A 52 -26.32 3.56 -23.28
N VAL A 53 -26.59 3.65 -21.97
CA VAL A 53 -27.79 4.30 -21.43
C VAL A 53 -27.41 5.74 -21.08
N ASN A 54 -28.03 6.72 -21.73
CA ASN A 54 -27.83 8.15 -21.48
C ASN A 54 -29.19 8.81 -21.27
N THR A 55 -29.56 9.11 -20.03
CA THR A 55 -30.95 9.48 -19.73
C THR A 55 -31.11 10.32 -18.46
N TRP A 56 -32.25 11.01 -18.38
CA TRP A 56 -32.73 11.71 -17.18
C TRP A 56 -33.69 10.81 -16.40
N ILE A 57 -33.33 10.50 -15.15
CA ILE A 57 -34.08 9.58 -14.29
C ILE A 57 -34.70 10.37 -13.14
N GLN A 58 -35.95 10.10 -12.84
CA GLN A 58 -36.64 10.74 -11.72
C GLN A 58 -36.05 10.31 -10.37
N ILE A 59 -35.88 11.28 -9.48
CA ILE A 59 -35.46 11.04 -8.11
C ILE A 59 -36.72 10.75 -7.28
N LEU A 60 -36.67 9.65 -6.53
CA LEU A 60 -37.76 9.13 -5.71
C LEU A 60 -37.45 9.25 -4.21
N ASP A 61 -38.50 9.38 -3.41
CA ASP A 61 -38.48 9.30 -1.95
C ASP A 61 -38.34 7.83 -1.48
N VAL A 62 -38.46 7.61 -0.16
CA VAL A 62 -38.33 6.27 0.44
C VAL A 62 -39.56 5.39 0.19
N GLU A 63 -40.70 5.97 -0.20
CA GLU A 63 -41.92 5.28 -0.61
C GLU A 63 -42.00 5.08 -2.14
N HIS A 64 -40.90 5.29 -2.87
CA HIS A 64 -40.82 5.19 -4.33
C HIS A 64 -41.73 6.17 -5.09
N ARG A 65 -42.06 7.31 -4.49
CA ARG A 65 -42.81 8.39 -5.15
C ARG A 65 -41.86 9.49 -5.60
N PRO A 66 -42.17 10.21 -6.70
CA PRO A 66 -41.40 11.38 -7.10
C PRO A 66 -41.21 12.40 -5.98
N ILE A 67 -39.97 12.88 -5.78
CA ILE A 67 -39.74 13.95 -4.81
C ILE A 67 -40.37 15.27 -5.26
N GLN A 68 -40.58 16.19 -4.31
CA GLN A 68 -41.14 17.51 -4.58
C GLN A 68 -40.38 18.23 -5.70
N GLY A 69 -41.12 18.84 -6.64
CA GLY A 69 -40.54 19.52 -7.81
C GLY A 69 -40.14 18.59 -8.97
N GLY A 70 -40.31 17.28 -8.82
CA GLY A 70 -40.11 16.31 -9.90
C GLY A 70 -38.66 16.24 -10.38
N SER A 71 -37.69 16.46 -9.48
CA SER A 71 -36.27 16.50 -9.81
C SER A 71 -35.80 15.22 -10.51
N LYS A 72 -34.86 15.39 -11.43
CA LYS A 72 -34.25 14.31 -12.18
C LYS A 72 -32.73 14.39 -12.08
N ILE A 73 -32.07 13.24 -12.17
CA ILE A 73 -30.62 13.13 -12.32
C ILE A 73 -30.30 12.66 -13.75
N HIS A 74 -29.30 13.27 -14.37
CA HIS A 74 -28.78 12.84 -15.66
C HIS A 74 -27.60 11.89 -15.45
N VAL A 75 -27.64 10.72 -16.09
CA VAL A 75 -26.57 9.73 -16.00
C VAL A 75 -26.28 9.12 -17.37
N GLN A 76 -25.01 8.79 -17.59
CA GLN A 76 -24.56 7.97 -18.71
C GLN A 76 -23.88 6.72 -18.16
N ILE A 77 -24.33 5.54 -18.59
CA ILE A 77 -23.88 4.25 -18.08
C ILE A 77 -23.64 3.31 -19.25
N GLN A 78 -22.53 2.58 -19.21
CA GLN A 78 -22.25 1.47 -20.09
C GLN A 78 -21.66 0.32 -19.27
N PHE A 79 -22.21 -0.88 -19.43
CA PHE A 79 -21.64 -2.08 -18.86
C PHE A 79 -20.71 -2.75 -19.89
N SER A 80 -19.52 -3.15 -19.47
CA SER A 80 -18.66 -4.00 -20.28
C SER A 80 -18.47 -5.34 -19.57
N HIS A 81 -18.92 -6.41 -20.21
CA HIS A 81 -18.72 -7.76 -19.67
C HIS A 81 -17.24 -8.11 -19.70
N VAL A 82 -16.73 -8.85 -18.71
CA VAL A 82 -15.30 -9.21 -18.61
C VAL A 82 -14.72 -9.86 -19.87
N LYS A 83 -15.53 -10.62 -20.60
CA LYS A 83 -15.19 -11.25 -21.89
C LYS A 83 -14.84 -10.25 -23.01
N ASN A 84 -15.19 -8.98 -22.85
CA ASN A 84 -14.81 -7.92 -23.79
C ASN A 84 -13.38 -7.40 -23.53
N ASP A 85 -12.77 -7.75 -22.40
CA ASP A 85 -11.36 -7.47 -22.15
C ASP A 85 -10.49 -8.40 -23.01
N PRO A 86 -9.54 -7.86 -23.79
CA PRO A 86 -8.71 -8.65 -24.70
C PRO A 86 -7.76 -9.63 -24.00
N ASN A 87 -7.55 -9.51 -22.69
CA ASN A 87 -6.72 -10.39 -21.87
C ASN A 87 -7.54 -11.33 -20.99
N TRP A 88 -8.87 -11.27 -21.03
CA TRP A 88 -9.73 -12.10 -20.19
C TRP A 88 -9.43 -13.58 -20.38
N SER A 89 -9.12 -14.28 -19.27
CA SER A 89 -8.80 -15.71 -19.26
C SER A 89 -7.61 -16.12 -20.14
N GLN A 90 -6.70 -15.19 -20.45
CA GLN A 90 -5.61 -15.43 -21.39
C GLN A 90 -4.22 -15.09 -20.86
N GLY A 91 -4.14 -14.50 -19.66
CA GLY A 91 -2.87 -14.07 -19.07
C GLY A 91 -2.20 -12.97 -19.89
N LEU A 92 -0.88 -12.83 -19.71
CA LEU A 92 -0.07 -11.87 -20.48
C LEU A 92 0.32 -12.48 -21.82
N LYS A 93 -0.44 -12.15 -22.87
CA LYS A 93 -0.28 -12.71 -24.22
C LYS A 93 0.91 -12.20 -25.01
N SER A 94 1.41 -11.02 -24.66
CA SER A 94 2.34 -10.28 -25.50
C SER A 94 3.28 -9.42 -24.66
N PRO A 95 4.57 -9.32 -25.04
CA PRO A 95 5.52 -8.38 -24.44
C PRO A 95 5.11 -6.91 -24.58
N GLN A 96 4.12 -6.60 -25.44
CA GLN A 96 3.58 -5.26 -25.66
C GLN A 96 2.46 -4.90 -24.67
N PHE A 97 2.19 -5.72 -23.65
CA PHE A 97 1.24 -5.37 -22.59
C PHE A 97 1.61 -4.04 -21.93
N GLN A 98 0.65 -3.11 -21.85
CA GLN A 98 0.85 -1.72 -21.43
C GLN A 98 0.64 -1.48 -19.92
N GLY A 99 0.48 -2.55 -19.15
CA GLY A 99 0.16 -2.46 -17.73
C GLY A 99 -1.34 -2.41 -17.45
N VAL A 100 -1.67 -2.40 -16.16
CA VAL A 100 -3.05 -2.28 -15.68
C VAL A 100 -3.57 -0.86 -16.00
N PRO A 101 -4.77 -0.71 -16.60
CA PRO A 101 -5.33 0.60 -16.91
C PRO A 101 -5.82 1.33 -15.64
N HIS A 102 -6.08 2.63 -15.76
CA HIS A 102 -6.65 3.46 -14.68
C HIS A 102 -5.85 3.50 -13.37
N THR A 103 -4.56 3.18 -13.40
CA THR A 103 -3.63 3.34 -12.27
C THR A 103 -2.89 4.68 -12.31
N PHE A 104 -2.48 5.18 -11.13
CA PHE A 104 -1.67 6.39 -10.98
C PHE A 104 -0.26 6.19 -11.55
N PHE A 105 0.44 5.13 -11.15
CA PHE A 105 1.72 4.74 -11.75
C PHE A 105 1.51 3.80 -12.93
N LYS A 106 2.18 4.10 -14.05
CA LYS A 106 2.19 3.25 -15.25
C LYS A 106 3.27 2.18 -15.16
N GLN A 107 3.13 1.12 -15.96
CA GLN A 107 4.15 0.08 -16.07
C GLN A 107 5.49 0.69 -16.49
N SER A 108 6.56 0.26 -15.83
CA SER A 108 7.94 0.59 -16.18
C SER A 108 8.60 -0.65 -16.79
N ASN A 109 9.46 -0.44 -17.79
CA ASN A 109 10.21 -1.50 -18.46
C ASN A 109 11.69 -1.46 -18.06
N GLY A 110 12.42 -2.55 -18.29
CA GLY A 110 13.83 -2.64 -17.94
C GLY A 110 14.10 -2.71 -16.44
N CYS A 111 13.10 -3.13 -15.65
CA CYS A 111 13.24 -3.34 -14.22
C CYS A 111 13.93 -4.67 -13.92
N GLN A 112 14.70 -4.70 -12.83
CA GLN A 112 15.18 -5.93 -12.22
C GLN A 112 14.45 -6.12 -10.89
N ILE A 113 13.87 -7.30 -10.68
CA ILE A 113 13.11 -7.64 -9.48
C ILE A 113 13.78 -8.84 -8.82
N THR A 114 14.12 -8.69 -7.54
CA THR A 114 14.51 -9.82 -6.69
C THR A 114 13.28 -10.22 -5.87
N LEU A 115 12.89 -11.49 -5.98
CA LEU A 115 11.81 -12.06 -5.17
C LEU A 115 12.41 -12.65 -3.90
N TYR A 116 11.82 -12.30 -2.76
CA TYR A 116 12.24 -12.79 -1.46
C TYR A 116 11.21 -13.77 -0.91
N GLN A 117 11.69 -14.94 -0.52
CA GLN A 117 10.96 -15.90 0.29
C GLN A 117 11.48 -15.75 1.73
N ASP A 118 10.58 -15.40 2.65
CA ASP A 118 10.88 -15.07 4.05
C ASP A 118 11.91 -13.94 4.22
N ALA A 119 12.36 -13.72 5.46
CA ALA A 119 13.41 -12.75 5.76
C ALA A 119 14.80 -13.25 5.34
N HIS A 120 15.00 -14.57 5.36
CA HIS A 120 16.27 -15.21 5.09
C HIS A 120 16.10 -16.61 4.50
N VAL A 121 17.08 -17.03 3.70
CA VAL A 121 17.16 -18.39 3.13
C VAL A 121 18.52 -18.99 3.44
N ILE A 122 18.52 -20.19 4.02
CA ILE A 122 19.74 -20.94 4.37
C ILE A 122 20.39 -21.45 3.08
N ASP A 123 21.71 -21.33 2.97
CA ASP A 123 22.43 -21.82 1.79
C ASP A 123 22.25 -23.33 1.59
N GLY A 124 21.94 -23.74 0.37
CA GLY A 124 21.71 -25.15 0.02
C GLY A 124 20.33 -25.71 0.38
N SER A 125 19.46 -24.93 1.03
CA SER A 125 18.09 -25.36 1.39
C SER A 125 17.13 -25.48 0.19
N ILE A 126 17.43 -24.79 -0.92
CA ILE A 126 16.61 -24.80 -2.13
C ILE A 126 17.09 -25.93 -3.06
N PRO A 127 16.19 -26.82 -3.54
CA PRO A 127 16.54 -27.85 -4.51
C PRO A 127 16.98 -27.23 -5.84
N TYR A 128 17.63 -28.02 -6.69
CA TYR A 128 17.95 -27.58 -8.04
C TYR A 128 16.66 -27.33 -8.83
N ILE A 129 16.42 -26.08 -9.22
CA ILE A 129 15.29 -25.66 -10.03
C ILE A 129 15.84 -25.01 -11.32
N PRO A 130 15.76 -25.68 -12.47
CA PRO A 130 16.24 -25.13 -13.74
C PRO A 130 15.34 -23.98 -14.19
N LEU A 131 15.94 -22.96 -14.80
CA LEU A 131 15.24 -21.81 -15.37
C LEU A 131 15.69 -21.60 -16.82
N ASP A 132 14.85 -20.94 -17.61
CA ASP A 132 15.24 -20.54 -18.96
C ASP A 132 16.27 -19.40 -18.90
N GLY A 133 17.30 -19.47 -19.74
CA GLY A 133 18.35 -18.44 -19.85
C GLY A 133 19.36 -18.34 -18.70
N VAL A 134 19.21 -19.07 -17.60
CA VAL A 134 20.18 -19.15 -16.50
C VAL A 134 20.32 -20.59 -16.00
N GLU A 135 21.42 -20.90 -15.31
CA GLU A 135 21.72 -22.28 -14.89
C GLU A 135 20.70 -22.86 -13.89
N ARG A 136 20.29 -22.04 -12.91
CA ARG A 136 19.35 -22.42 -11.85
C ARG A 136 18.73 -21.20 -11.17
N TYR A 137 17.61 -21.42 -10.48
CA TYR A 137 17.08 -20.47 -9.52
C TYR A 137 18.06 -20.25 -8.37
N VAL A 138 18.26 -18.97 -8.01
CA VAL A 138 19.06 -18.56 -6.85
C VAL A 138 18.16 -17.68 -5.97
N PRO A 139 17.89 -18.08 -4.71
CA PRO A 139 17.03 -17.30 -3.83
C PRO A 139 17.70 -15.99 -3.40
N GLY A 140 16.92 -14.90 -3.33
CA GLY A 140 17.35 -13.67 -2.67
C GLY A 140 17.30 -13.81 -1.15
N LYS A 141 18.13 -13.04 -0.42
CA LYS A 141 18.16 -13.06 1.05
C LYS A 141 17.73 -11.69 1.58
N CYS A 142 16.42 -11.53 1.82
CA CYS A 142 15.77 -10.23 2.06
C CYS A 142 16.52 -9.33 3.03
N TRP A 143 16.72 -9.78 4.28
CA TRP A 143 17.35 -8.96 5.31
C TRP A 143 18.87 -8.77 5.08
N GLU A 144 19.54 -9.70 4.40
CA GLU A 144 20.94 -9.51 4.01
C GLU A 144 21.10 -8.43 2.93
N ASP A 145 20.21 -8.44 1.95
CA ASP A 145 20.21 -7.48 0.85
C ASP A 145 19.78 -6.10 1.36
N ILE A 146 18.80 -6.02 2.26
CA ILE A 146 18.43 -4.78 2.97
C ILE A 146 19.62 -4.23 3.77
N TYR A 147 20.27 -5.08 4.57
CA TYR A 147 21.45 -4.67 5.35
C TYR A 147 22.55 -4.09 4.44
N SER A 148 22.83 -4.78 3.34
CA SER A 148 23.86 -4.40 2.38
C SER A 148 23.51 -3.07 1.70
N ALA A 149 22.25 -2.89 1.33
CA ALA A 149 21.74 -1.67 0.71
C ALA A 149 21.81 -0.46 1.66
N ILE A 150 21.39 -0.61 2.91
CA ILE A 150 21.50 0.44 3.95
C ILE A 150 22.98 0.79 4.21
N ASN A 151 23.84 -0.22 4.34
CA ASN A 151 25.25 -0.01 4.67
C ASN A 151 26.01 0.69 3.53
N ASP A 152 25.71 0.36 2.25
CA ASP A 152 26.37 0.99 1.09
C ASP A 152 25.82 2.39 0.75
N ALA A 153 24.61 2.74 1.19
CA ALA A 153 23.97 4.03 0.89
C ALA A 153 24.89 5.23 1.20
N LYS A 154 24.85 6.26 0.34
CA LYS A 154 25.72 7.46 0.41
C LYS A 154 24.96 8.77 0.46
N HIS A 155 23.69 8.80 0.09
CA HIS A 155 22.92 10.04 -0.03
C HIS A 155 21.65 10.02 0.82
N PHE A 156 20.86 8.96 0.74
CA PHE A 156 19.62 8.86 1.48
C PHE A 156 19.20 7.43 1.79
N ILE A 157 18.45 7.30 2.89
CA ILE A 157 17.73 6.10 3.29
C ILE A 157 16.33 6.56 3.72
N CYS A 158 15.30 6.15 2.99
CA CYS A 158 13.91 6.41 3.33
C CYS A 158 13.23 5.12 3.76
N ILE A 159 12.68 5.08 4.97
CA ILE A 159 11.99 3.89 5.50
C ILE A 159 10.55 4.24 5.85
N THR A 160 9.61 3.42 5.41
CA THR A 160 8.23 3.44 5.91
C THR A 160 7.89 2.07 6.48
N GLY A 161 7.21 2.04 7.62
CA GLY A 161 6.85 0.79 8.29
C GLY A 161 5.57 0.94 9.09
N TRP A 162 4.82 -0.15 9.19
CA TRP A 162 3.73 -0.25 10.16
C TRP A 162 4.30 -0.35 11.58
N SER A 163 5.42 -1.06 11.73
CA SER A 163 6.22 -1.09 12.95
C SER A 163 7.70 -1.19 12.58
N VAL A 164 8.57 -0.61 13.39
CA VAL A 164 10.02 -0.73 13.25
C VAL A 164 10.59 -0.92 14.65
N TYR A 165 11.43 -1.95 14.84
CA TYR A 165 12.08 -2.21 16.12
C TYR A 165 13.59 -2.05 15.98
N THR A 166 14.19 -1.17 16.77
CA THR A 166 15.59 -0.74 16.61
C THR A 166 16.59 -1.81 16.99
N GLU A 167 16.22 -2.73 17.88
CA GLU A 167 17.13 -3.72 18.46
C GLU A 167 17.27 -5.00 17.63
N ILE A 168 16.52 -5.15 16.53
CA ILE A 168 16.73 -6.28 15.63
C ILE A 168 18.10 -6.21 14.95
N THR A 169 18.68 -7.37 14.69
CA THR A 169 19.80 -7.54 13.78
C THR A 169 19.32 -8.14 12.47
N LEU A 170 19.75 -7.55 11.35
CA LEU A 170 19.38 -8.01 10.00
C LEU A 170 20.18 -9.25 9.57
N ILE A 171 21.40 -9.40 10.07
CA ILE A 171 22.28 -10.54 9.82
C ILE A 171 22.32 -11.39 11.09
N ARG A 172 21.84 -12.63 11.01
CA ARG A 172 21.79 -13.57 12.16
C ARG A 172 22.45 -14.92 11.91
N ASP A 173 22.83 -15.23 10.67
CA ASP A 173 23.47 -16.50 10.34
C ASP A 173 24.84 -16.61 11.02
N LEU A 174 24.94 -17.59 11.93
CA LEU A 174 26.12 -17.88 12.77
C LEU A 174 27.33 -18.33 11.96
N ASN A 175 27.13 -18.88 10.76
CA ASN A 175 28.22 -19.32 9.89
C ASN A 175 29.02 -18.15 9.29
N LYS A 176 28.49 -16.92 9.36
CA LYS A 176 29.17 -15.67 8.98
C LYS A 176 29.73 -14.97 10.23
N SER A 177 30.58 -15.66 10.98
CA SER A 177 31.20 -15.26 12.26
C SER A 177 32.13 -14.02 12.22
N THR A 178 32.04 -13.17 11.20
CA THR A 178 32.94 -12.01 10.98
C THR A 178 32.23 -10.66 10.78
N ARG A 179 30.89 -10.61 10.74
CA ARG A 179 30.16 -9.33 10.65
C ARG A 179 29.60 -8.94 12.01
N THR A 180 30.09 -7.83 12.54
CA THR A 180 29.60 -7.16 13.76
C THR A 180 28.06 -7.16 13.80
N SER A 181 27.49 -7.69 14.88
CA SER A 181 26.06 -7.72 15.18
C SER A 181 25.55 -6.31 15.51
N ILE A 182 25.57 -5.42 14.52
CA ILE A 182 25.00 -4.07 14.66
C ILE A 182 23.48 -4.16 14.58
N THR A 183 22.79 -3.55 15.52
CA THR A 183 21.33 -3.44 15.48
C THR A 183 20.90 -2.50 14.36
N LEU A 184 19.65 -2.58 13.92
CA LEU A 184 19.10 -1.70 12.91
C LEU A 184 19.23 -0.22 13.34
N GLY A 185 18.89 0.08 14.60
CA GLY A 185 18.97 1.42 15.16
C GLY A 185 20.38 2.02 15.08
N GLU A 186 21.38 1.27 15.52
CA GLU A 186 22.77 1.72 15.48
C GLU A 186 23.32 1.81 14.05
N LEU A 187 22.89 0.93 13.15
CA LEU A 187 23.23 1.03 11.73
C LEU A 187 22.71 2.34 11.14
N LEU A 188 21.45 2.69 11.40
CA LEU A 188 20.85 3.93 10.89
C LEU A 188 21.51 5.18 11.48
N LYS A 189 21.80 5.21 12.78
CA LYS A 189 22.56 6.30 13.42
C LYS A 189 23.93 6.47 12.79
N LYS A 190 24.66 5.36 12.59
CA LYS A 190 25.97 5.35 11.93
C LYS A 190 25.87 5.99 10.54
N LYS A 191 24.91 5.57 9.72
CA LYS A 191 24.72 6.13 8.37
C LYS A 191 24.38 7.63 8.40
N ALA A 192 23.52 8.05 9.33
CA ALA A 192 23.19 9.45 9.51
C ALA A 192 24.41 10.29 9.91
N ASN A 193 25.26 9.77 10.80
CA ASN A 193 26.50 10.43 11.23
C ASN A 193 27.57 10.49 10.13
N GLU A 194 27.52 9.59 9.14
CA GLU A 194 28.33 9.65 7.92
C GLU A 194 27.82 10.70 6.90
N GLY A 195 26.71 11.38 7.20
CA GLY A 195 26.11 12.41 6.33
C GLY A 195 25.02 11.89 5.38
N VAL A 196 24.55 10.65 5.53
CA VAL A 196 23.42 10.12 4.76
C VAL A 196 22.11 10.65 5.34
N ASN A 197 21.19 11.13 4.49
CA ASN A 197 19.87 11.57 4.96
C ASN A 197 19.01 10.35 5.31
N VAL A 198 18.85 10.05 6.60
CA VAL A 198 18.00 8.94 7.07
C VAL A 198 16.64 9.50 7.48
N LEU A 199 15.61 9.17 6.72
CA LEU A 199 14.23 9.66 6.87
C LEU A 199 13.29 8.48 7.14
N MET A 200 12.48 8.57 8.19
CA MET A 200 11.57 7.50 8.58
C MET A 200 10.14 8.00 8.79
N LEU A 201 9.17 7.29 8.23
CA LEU A 201 7.74 7.44 8.51
C LEU A 201 7.22 6.13 9.11
N VAL A 202 7.09 6.09 10.43
CA VAL A 202 6.56 4.95 11.17
C VAL A 202 5.12 5.26 11.57
N TRP A 203 4.21 4.30 11.45
CA TRP A 203 2.82 4.52 11.87
C TRP A 203 2.75 4.89 13.36
N ASP A 204 2.03 5.98 13.66
CA ASP A 204 1.70 6.43 15.01
C ASP A 204 0.42 5.74 15.49
N ASP A 205 0.57 4.76 16.37
CA ASP A 205 -0.55 4.07 17.01
C ASP A 205 -1.11 4.96 18.13
N ARG A 206 -2.19 5.67 17.83
CA ARG A 206 -2.87 6.52 18.82
C ARG A 206 -3.49 5.74 19.99
N THR A 207 -3.58 4.41 19.93
CA THR A 207 -4.05 3.57 21.04
C THR A 207 -2.96 3.23 22.05
N SER A 208 -1.69 3.52 21.74
CA SER A 208 -0.54 3.36 22.64
C SER A 208 -0.49 4.41 23.77
N VAL A 209 -1.37 5.43 23.74
CA VAL A 209 -1.57 6.38 24.84
C VAL A 209 -2.16 5.65 26.05
N PRO A 210 -1.62 5.81 27.28
CA PRO A 210 -2.03 5.04 28.47
C PRO A 210 -3.54 5.02 28.73
N ASP A 211 -4.25 6.10 28.43
CA ASP A 211 -5.70 6.23 28.64
C ASP A 211 -6.54 5.39 27.65
N PHE A 212 -5.93 4.87 26.57
CA PHE A 212 -6.56 4.03 25.54
C PHE A 212 -5.94 2.64 25.43
N LYS A 213 -4.95 2.30 26.28
CA LYS A 213 -4.38 0.95 26.39
C LYS A 213 -5.43 -0.02 26.92
N LYS A 214 -6.17 -0.66 26.02
CA LYS A 214 -6.68 -2.01 26.27
C LYS A 214 -5.59 -2.97 25.81
N ASP A 215 -5.00 -3.67 26.77
CA ASP A 215 -3.90 -4.60 26.57
C ASP A 215 -4.09 -5.47 25.33
N GLY A 216 -3.06 -5.49 24.46
CA GLY A 216 -2.86 -6.55 23.48
C GLY A 216 -3.46 -6.40 22.08
N LEU A 217 -3.88 -5.21 21.62
CA LEU A 217 -4.48 -5.10 20.27
C LEU A 217 -3.49 -4.87 19.11
N MET A 218 -2.40 -4.12 19.31
CA MET A 218 -1.47 -3.72 18.23
C MET A 218 -0.04 -3.58 18.78
N GLU A 219 0.70 -4.68 18.98
CA GLU A 219 2.10 -4.67 19.47
C GLU A 219 3.06 -3.88 18.55
N THR A 220 3.04 -2.55 18.65
CA THR A 220 3.93 -1.64 17.90
C THR A 220 4.91 -0.94 18.84
N HIS A 221 6.13 -0.71 18.34
CA HIS A 221 7.23 -0.05 19.06
C HIS A 221 7.38 1.44 18.68
N ASP A 222 6.27 2.11 18.34
CA ASP A 222 6.24 3.45 17.73
C ASP A 222 6.70 4.57 18.69
N GLN A 223 6.23 4.56 19.94
CA GLN A 223 6.70 5.54 20.92
C GLN A 223 8.20 5.36 21.22
N GLU A 224 8.63 4.10 21.40
CA GLU A 224 10.02 3.73 21.73
C GLU A 224 10.99 4.17 20.62
N ILE A 225 10.65 3.98 19.35
CA ILE A 225 11.53 4.37 18.24
C ILE A 225 11.63 5.89 18.07
N GLY A 226 10.53 6.62 18.31
CA GLY A 226 10.54 8.08 18.30
C GLY A 226 11.48 8.65 19.37
N GLU A 227 11.52 8.03 20.56
CA GLU A 227 12.45 8.39 21.62
C GLU A 227 13.89 7.96 21.29
N TYR A 228 14.08 6.76 20.73
CA TYR A 228 15.39 6.21 20.40
C TYR A 228 16.19 7.08 19.43
N PHE A 229 15.51 7.68 18.44
CA PHE A 229 16.13 8.60 17.48
C PHE A 229 16.05 10.07 17.88
N ARG A 230 15.44 10.40 19.02
CA ARG A 230 15.38 11.77 19.53
C ARG A 230 16.80 12.30 19.74
N ASN A 231 17.06 13.50 19.23
CA ASN A 231 18.38 14.16 19.27
C ASN A 231 19.51 13.41 18.54
N THR A 232 19.17 12.54 17.58
CA THR A 232 20.12 11.95 16.65
C THR A 232 20.03 12.61 15.27
N ASN A 233 20.93 12.26 14.35
CA ASN A 233 20.86 12.70 12.95
C ASN A 233 19.84 11.90 12.11
N VAL A 234 19.13 10.94 12.71
CA VAL A 234 18.04 10.20 12.04
C VAL A 234 16.74 10.97 12.21
N HIS A 235 16.06 11.28 11.10
CA HIS A 235 14.79 11.98 11.12
C HIS A 235 13.63 10.99 11.15
N CYS A 236 13.20 10.63 12.36
CA CYS A 236 12.05 9.75 12.58
C CYS A 236 10.78 10.55 12.87
N VAL A 237 9.74 10.36 12.05
CA VAL A 237 8.42 10.98 12.22
C VAL A 237 7.38 9.90 12.46
N LEU A 238 6.68 10.00 13.58
CA LEU A 238 5.48 9.20 13.85
C LEU A 238 4.33 9.77 13.02
N CYS A 239 3.75 8.94 12.17
CA CYS A 239 2.83 9.33 11.11
C CYS A 239 1.41 8.81 11.42
N PRO A 240 0.51 9.68 11.92
CA PRO A 240 -0.85 9.27 12.24
C PRO A 240 -1.72 9.14 10.99
N ARG A 241 -2.57 8.13 10.96
CA ARG A 241 -3.52 7.92 9.86
C ARG A 241 -4.91 8.44 10.23
N ASN A 242 -5.29 9.61 9.71
CA ASN A 242 -6.66 10.11 9.83
C ASN A 242 -7.54 9.56 8.69
N PRO A 243 -8.67 8.89 8.96
CA PRO A 243 -9.61 8.49 7.93
C PRO A 243 -10.18 9.72 7.21
N GLY A 244 -10.54 9.57 5.94
CA GLY A 244 -11.17 10.64 5.17
C GLY A 244 -12.49 11.10 5.80
N HIS A 245 -12.80 12.39 5.69
CA HIS A 245 -14.03 13.00 6.20
C HIS A 245 -15.25 12.40 5.50
N GLY A 246 -16.04 11.59 6.21
CA GLY A 246 -17.27 11.05 5.61
C GLY A 246 -18.32 10.50 6.57
N ARG A 247 -18.17 10.60 7.90
CA ARG A 247 -19.14 10.05 8.87
C ARG A 247 -19.21 10.88 10.16
N SER A 248 -20.30 10.68 10.92
CA SER A 248 -20.58 11.26 12.25
C SER A 248 -19.34 11.37 13.14
N ILE A 249 -19.18 12.51 13.83
CA ILE A 249 -18.03 12.84 14.70
C ILE A 249 -17.69 11.70 15.68
N VAL A 250 -18.71 11.05 16.26
CA VAL A 250 -18.53 9.96 17.24
C VAL A 250 -17.99 8.69 16.57
N GLN A 251 -18.52 8.33 15.40
CA GLN A 251 -18.06 7.19 14.62
C GLN A 251 -16.70 7.45 13.95
N GLY A 252 -16.41 8.71 13.65
CA GLY A 252 -15.12 9.17 13.14
C GLY A 252 -14.00 9.03 14.16
N PHE A 253 -14.27 9.21 15.45
CA PHE A 253 -13.26 9.09 16.51
C PHE A 253 -12.84 7.63 16.73
N GLU A 254 -13.81 6.72 16.92
CA GLU A 254 -13.55 5.27 17.09
C GLU A 254 -12.90 4.62 15.87
N ILE A 255 -13.25 5.06 14.65
CA ILE A 255 -12.66 4.53 13.41
C ILE A 255 -11.30 5.17 13.11
N SER A 256 -11.03 6.39 13.59
CA SER A 256 -9.76 7.08 13.32
C SER A 256 -8.54 6.41 13.96
N THR A 257 -8.76 5.63 15.01
CA THR A 257 -7.72 4.83 15.66
C THR A 257 -7.56 3.44 15.03
N MET A 258 -8.45 3.03 14.11
CA MET A 258 -8.43 1.69 13.50
C MET A 258 -7.69 1.63 12.15
N PHE A 259 -7.47 2.76 11.48
CA PHE A 259 -6.74 2.79 10.22
C PHE A 259 -5.25 3.04 10.47
N THR A 260 -4.40 2.36 9.69
CA THR A 260 -2.95 2.41 9.86
C THR A 260 -2.24 2.85 8.59
N HIS A 261 -1.01 3.35 8.73
CA HIS A 261 -0.06 3.38 7.62
C HIS A 261 0.61 2.00 7.53
N HIS A 262 0.11 1.11 6.67
CA HIS A 262 0.56 -0.29 6.63
C HIS A 262 1.70 -0.58 5.62
N GLN A 263 2.15 0.44 4.90
CA GLN A 263 3.24 0.36 3.94
C GLN A 263 4.54 -0.10 4.63
N LYS A 264 5.23 -1.06 4.01
CA LYS A 264 6.61 -1.45 4.36
C LYS A 264 7.50 -1.16 3.16
N THR A 265 8.26 -0.09 3.22
CA THR A 265 9.16 0.29 2.13
C THR A 265 10.51 0.74 2.64
N ILE A 266 11.56 0.40 1.89
CA ILE A 266 12.92 0.88 2.13
C ILE A 266 13.43 1.37 0.78
N ILE A 267 13.83 2.63 0.69
CA ILE A 267 14.30 3.26 -0.55
C ILE A 267 15.67 3.86 -0.27
N VAL A 268 16.68 3.45 -1.03
CA VAL A 268 18.06 3.90 -0.85
C VAL A 268 18.71 4.23 -2.19
N ASP A 269 19.75 5.05 -2.15
CA ASP A 269 20.69 5.13 -3.26
C ASP A 269 21.67 3.95 -3.25
N SER A 270 21.87 3.31 -4.40
CA SER A 270 22.70 2.10 -4.56
C SER A 270 23.69 2.25 -5.71
N ARG A 271 24.79 1.49 -5.70
CA ARG A 271 25.75 1.47 -6.83
C ARG A 271 25.11 0.86 -8.06
N ILE A 272 25.46 1.39 -9.24
CA ILE A 272 25.10 0.75 -10.52
C ILE A 272 26.06 -0.42 -10.75
N VAL A 273 25.58 -1.64 -10.47
CA VAL A 273 26.35 -2.87 -10.74
C VAL A 273 26.56 -3.02 -12.25
N GLY A 274 27.79 -3.34 -12.67
CA GLY A 274 28.12 -3.61 -14.07
C GLY A 274 28.40 -2.38 -14.96
N SER A 275 28.24 -1.16 -14.44
CA SER A 275 28.75 0.03 -15.14
C SER A 275 30.22 0.26 -14.76
N GLY A 276 31.10 0.48 -15.74
CA GLY A 276 32.50 0.89 -15.48
C GLY A 276 32.64 2.26 -14.81
N GLN A 277 31.53 2.86 -14.36
CA GLN A 277 31.42 4.18 -13.76
C GLN A 277 31.13 4.06 -12.27
N TRP A 278 32.18 3.79 -11.49
CA TRP A 278 32.15 3.54 -10.04
C TRP A 278 31.46 4.63 -9.19
N ASN A 279 31.33 5.85 -9.73
CA ASN A 279 30.75 6.99 -9.03
C ASN A 279 29.25 7.18 -9.28
N LYS A 280 28.64 6.47 -10.25
CA LYS A 280 27.21 6.61 -10.52
C LYS A 280 26.40 5.71 -9.59
N ARG A 281 25.29 6.27 -9.09
CA ARG A 281 24.34 5.61 -8.21
C ARG A 281 22.94 5.62 -8.82
N THR A 282 22.14 4.63 -8.48
CA THR A 282 20.74 4.48 -8.87
C THR A 282 19.88 4.41 -7.60
N ILE A 283 18.56 4.25 -7.77
CA ILE A 283 17.62 4.06 -6.67
C ILE A 283 17.27 2.56 -6.61
N THR A 284 17.38 1.98 -5.42
CA THR A 284 16.88 0.64 -5.11
C THR A 284 15.75 0.77 -4.11
N SER A 285 14.69 -0.01 -4.30
CA SER A 285 13.53 -0.01 -3.42
C SER A 285 13.14 -1.43 -3.04
N PHE A 286 12.79 -1.62 -1.77
CA PHE A 286 12.22 -2.83 -1.22
C PHE A 286 10.76 -2.52 -0.88
N VAL A 287 9.85 -3.38 -1.33
CA VAL A 287 8.41 -3.31 -1.04
C VAL A 287 7.92 -4.73 -0.81
N GLY A 288 7.13 -4.95 0.25
CA GLY A 288 6.64 -6.28 0.57
C GLY A 288 5.81 -6.34 1.85
N GLY A 289 5.70 -7.52 2.43
CA GLY A 289 4.94 -7.79 3.66
C GLY A 289 5.75 -7.77 4.95
N ILE A 290 7.08 -7.66 4.88
CA ILE A 290 7.99 -7.82 6.02
C ILE A 290 8.35 -6.43 6.58
N ASP A 291 7.85 -6.10 7.77
CA ASP A 291 8.34 -4.94 8.55
C ASP A 291 9.74 -5.21 9.11
N LEU A 292 10.48 -4.13 9.36
CA LEU A 292 11.77 -4.19 10.07
C LEU A 292 11.54 -4.20 11.59
N CYS A 293 10.86 -5.23 12.10
CA CYS A 293 10.62 -5.40 13.53
C CYS A 293 10.81 -6.85 14.00
N ASP A 294 10.62 -7.06 15.30
CA ASP A 294 10.65 -8.34 16.00
C ASP A 294 9.63 -9.34 15.43
N GLY A 295 9.91 -10.65 15.58
CA GLY A 295 9.05 -11.72 15.06
C GLY A 295 9.02 -11.89 13.54
N ARG A 296 9.71 -11.04 12.76
CA ARG A 296 9.71 -11.11 11.27
C ARG A 296 10.88 -11.89 10.68
N TYR A 297 11.94 -12.10 11.46
CA TYR A 297 13.05 -12.92 11.01
C TYR A 297 12.67 -14.39 11.08
N ASP A 298 12.64 -15.05 9.93
CA ASP A 298 12.48 -16.49 9.83
C ASP A 298 13.13 -17.00 8.54
N THR A 299 13.19 -18.32 8.43
CA THR A 299 13.61 -19.08 7.26
C THR A 299 12.50 -20.05 6.87
N MET A 300 12.64 -20.71 5.72
CA MET A 300 11.68 -21.70 5.25
C MET A 300 11.48 -22.91 6.19
N GLU A 301 12.37 -23.09 7.18
CA GLU A 301 12.24 -24.15 8.19
C GLU A 301 11.09 -23.88 9.18
N HIS A 302 10.75 -22.61 9.41
CA HIS A 302 9.69 -22.16 10.34
C HIS A 302 9.64 -22.97 11.65
N PRO A 303 10.73 -22.99 12.45
CA PRO A 303 10.76 -23.77 13.69
C PRO A 303 9.71 -23.26 14.70
N LEU A 304 9.12 -24.19 15.46
CA LEU A 304 8.10 -23.95 16.47
C LEU A 304 8.68 -23.65 17.87
#